data_AF-A0A9C7Z5V9-F1
#
_entry.id   AF-A0A9C7Z5V9-F1
#
_cell.length_a   1.000
_cell.length_b   1.000
_cell.length_c   1.000
_cell.angle_alpha   90.00
_cell.angle_beta   90.00
_cell.angle_gamma   90.00
#
_symmetry.space_group_name_H-M   'P 1'
#
loop_
_entity.id
_entity.type
_entity.pdbx_description
1 polymer ?
#
loop_
_entity_poly.entity_id
_entity_poly.type
_entity_poly.pdbx_seq_one_letter_code
_entity_poly.pdbx_strand_id
1 'polypeptide(L)'
;MNSSGHLPNFPAVRRERSALGRFRHVYEVTLMNPDSVLVACVAENRPDYHIKVANLVGTLRSLGGSLASVRIMVHYIDTVDPGVRELLEQAGVEVRITDRIDPRCPHANKLRMLEGVDGAEILVAMDVDMAVARDFRLHLHARVVGAKVVDINPLSEIEWRQLYDYAGLTMPGERYVCTSGGAITPPYFNSGLIAIPVEWIASLRSAWGLYIGWLLDAVGDLPWLERHAFFTDQLALALALQAIGCPRQPFPIEMNFPTHLAVAPAFSPQDVEPCVLHYHDRMNADGTLAPTSYRSPNLAVQRVNAVIQGDVVGGIETSKEGFINSSFWERRYCDEPALGSGAGSRAQFARYKRVLLDQLSRERSPDSVLDVGCGDLASVTGLAWSVYTGIDIAEGVIERNRAACPDWRFLAGDFLQLTADSELTADLVLCMDVLIHEHDAIRYDQFVERLLGCALRCLVVGGYESPPPERYSSAITAFHEPLSDTLRRHGVVRIVRIGGYRGVTLLRVDLEGRDAIVHSGRRAADNSQVRSAMYMTASELHGA
;
A
#
# COMPACT_ATOMS: atom_id res chain seq x y z
N MET A 1 -41.17 -5.73 37.14
CA MET A 1 -42.06 -5.04 36.18
C MET A 1 -41.41 -5.21 34.82
N ASN A 2 -41.98 -6.07 33.97
CA ASN A 2 -41.45 -6.40 32.65
C ASN A 2 -41.58 -5.21 31.71
N SER A 3 -40.45 -4.63 31.31
CA SER A 3 -40.36 -3.69 30.19
C SER A 3 -40.15 -4.47 28.90
N SER A 4 -41.25 -4.96 28.31
CA SER A 4 -41.25 -5.45 26.93
C SER A 4 -41.01 -4.25 26.00
N GLY A 5 -39.79 -4.15 25.46
CA GLY A 5 -39.45 -3.19 24.41
C GLY A 5 -40.22 -3.51 23.14
N HIS A 6 -41.33 -2.81 22.90
CA HIS A 6 -42.03 -2.87 21.63
C HIS A 6 -41.22 -2.18 20.54
N LEU A 7 -40.90 -2.93 19.48
CA LEU A 7 -40.42 -2.40 18.21
C LEU A 7 -41.46 -1.40 17.66
N PRO A 8 -41.06 -0.22 17.14
CA PRO A 8 -41.97 0.65 16.41
C PRO A 8 -42.44 -0.06 15.12
N ASN A 9 -43.75 -0.05 14.92
CA ASN A 9 -44.42 -0.69 13.78
C ASN A 9 -44.06 0.05 12.48
N PHE A 10 -43.33 -0.60 11.57
CA PHE A 10 -43.12 -0.06 10.22
C PHE A 10 -44.39 -0.22 9.38
N PRO A 11 -44.79 0.78 8.58
CA PRO A 11 -45.95 0.64 7.70
C PRO A 11 -45.71 -0.49 6.70
N ALA A 12 -46.60 -1.48 6.70
CA ALA A 12 -46.57 -2.59 5.77
C ALA A 12 -46.60 -2.08 4.32
N VAL A 13 -45.49 -2.23 3.61
CA VAL A 13 -45.44 -2.01 2.16
C VAL A 13 -46.32 -3.07 1.51
N ARG A 14 -47.41 -2.64 0.86
CA ARG A 14 -48.35 -3.51 0.16
C ARG A 14 -47.60 -4.38 -0.85
N ARG A 15 -47.61 -5.70 -0.63
CA ARG A 15 -47.21 -6.69 -1.63
C ARG A 15 -48.30 -6.77 -2.70
N GLU A 16 -48.10 -6.15 -3.86
CA GLU A 16 -48.82 -6.56 -5.06
C GLU A 16 -48.28 -7.92 -5.52
N ARG A 17 -49.16 -8.92 -5.52
CA ARG A 17 -48.90 -10.25 -6.07
C ARG A 17 -48.87 -10.14 -7.59
N SER A 18 -47.71 -10.30 -8.22
CA SER A 18 -47.63 -10.64 -9.65
C SER A 18 -47.21 -12.10 -9.83
N ALA A 19 -47.82 -12.71 -10.83
CA ALA A 19 -47.89 -14.16 -11.02
C ALA A 19 -46.54 -14.80 -11.40
N LEU A 20 -46.37 -16.04 -10.92
CA LEU A 20 -45.33 -16.98 -11.34
C LEU A 20 -45.27 -17.11 -12.87
N GLY A 21 -44.15 -16.67 -13.44
CA GLY A 21 -43.71 -16.99 -14.80
C GLY A 21 -42.21 -17.30 -14.76
N ARG A 22 -41.80 -18.40 -15.39
CA ARG A 22 -40.38 -18.80 -15.49
C ARG A 22 -39.61 -17.75 -16.29
N PHE A 23 -38.91 -16.85 -15.62
CA PHE A 23 -38.06 -15.87 -16.29
C PHE A 23 -36.64 -16.41 -16.43
N ARG A 24 -36.31 -16.93 -17.62
CA ARG A 24 -34.96 -16.77 -18.17
C ARG A 24 -34.86 -15.31 -18.60
N HIS A 25 -34.54 -14.40 -17.67
CA HIS A 25 -34.15 -13.05 -18.04
C HIS A 25 -32.68 -13.07 -18.43
N VAL A 26 -32.43 -13.02 -19.74
CA VAL A 26 -31.22 -12.42 -20.27
C VAL A 26 -31.34 -10.95 -19.90
N TYR A 27 -30.77 -10.55 -18.76
CA TYR A 27 -30.57 -9.14 -18.48
C TYR A 27 -29.56 -8.65 -19.52
N GLU A 28 -29.95 -7.73 -20.40
CA GLU A 28 -28.96 -6.91 -21.07
C GLU A 28 -28.08 -6.30 -19.98
N VAL A 29 -26.79 -6.62 -19.99
CA VAL A 29 -25.83 -6.08 -19.03
C VAL A 29 -25.62 -4.61 -19.40
N THR A 30 -26.54 -3.75 -18.96
CA THR A 30 -26.27 -2.31 -18.94
C THR A 30 -25.19 -2.10 -17.88
N LEU A 31 -23.95 -1.93 -18.35
CA LEU A 31 -22.83 -1.65 -17.47
C LEU A 31 -23.09 -0.34 -16.73
N MET A 32 -22.91 -0.38 -15.41
CA MET A 32 -22.98 0.80 -14.56
C MET A 32 -22.10 1.91 -15.12
N ASN A 33 -22.59 3.14 -15.08
CA ASN A 33 -21.75 4.31 -15.35
C ASN A 33 -20.75 4.44 -14.19
N PRO A 34 -19.42 4.43 -14.43
CA PRO A 34 -18.46 4.63 -13.34
C PRO A 34 -18.69 5.92 -12.55
N ASP A 35 -19.17 6.99 -13.21
CA ASP A 35 -19.44 8.27 -12.55
C ASP A 35 -20.62 8.21 -11.57
N SER A 36 -21.47 7.17 -11.66
CA SER A 36 -22.58 6.93 -10.72
C SER A 36 -22.21 5.98 -9.58
N VAL A 37 -20.96 5.55 -9.48
CA VAL A 37 -20.45 4.69 -8.40
C VAL A 37 -19.75 5.53 -7.33
N LEU A 38 -20.16 5.35 -6.07
CA LEU A 38 -19.44 5.84 -4.90
C LEU A 38 -18.79 4.65 -4.19
N VAL A 39 -17.48 4.72 -3.92
CA VAL A 39 -16.81 3.82 -2.97
C VAL A 39 -16.69 4.54 -1.63
N ALA A 40 -17.13 3.92 -0.54
CA ALA A 40 -16.95 4.47 0.80
C ALA A 40 -16.33 3.48 1.76
N CYS A 41 -15.50 3.99 2.69
CA CYS A 41 -14.97 3.21 3.80
C CYS A 41 -15.01 4.02 5.10
N VAL A 42 -14.90 3.32 6.24
CA VAL A 42 -14.80 3.93 7.58
C VAL A 42 -13.45 3.61 8.19
N ALA A 43 -12.83 4.61 8.82
CA ALA A 43 -11.49 4.51 9.39
C ALA A 43 -11.41 5.14 10.79
N GLU A 44 -10.47 4.68 11.61
CA GLU A 44 -10.10 5.30 12.88
C GLU A 44 -8.79 6.08 12.70
N ASN A 45 -8.55 7.11 13.53
CA ASN A 45 -7.33 7.93 13.48
C ASN A 45 -6.11 7.18 14.07
N ARG A 46 -5.64 6.16 13.34
CA ARG A 46 -4.53 5.29 13.77
C ARG A 46 -3.57 5.01 12.63
N PRO A 47 -2.26 4.87 12.89
CA PRO A 47 -1.26 4.60 11.86
C PRO A 47 -1.59 3.39 10.97
N ASP A 48 -2.06 2.29 11.55
CA ASP A 48 -2.43 1.09 10.81
C ASP A 48 -3.63 1.31 9.88
N TYR A 49 -4.60 2.11 10.30
CA TYR A 49 -5.76 2.48 9.48
C TYR A 49 -5.38 3.42 8.34
N HIS A 50 -4.45 4.36 8.57
CA HIS A 50 -3.99 5.26 7.50
C HIS A 50 -3.31 4.48 6.36
N ILE A 51 -2.49 3.48 6.70
CA ILE A 51 -1.86 2.60 5.70
C ILE A 51 -2.94 1.81 4.95
N LYS A 52 -3.90 1.24 5.67
CA LYS A 52 -5.01 0.48 5.08
C LYS A 52 -5.86 1.34 4.12
N VAL A 53 -6.22 2.56 4.51
CA VAL A 53 -6.93 3.52 3.64
C VAL A 53 -6.08 3.86 2.41
N ALA A 54 -4.78 4.13 2.58
CA ALA A 54 -3.89 4.43 1.45
C ALA A 54 -3.77 3.25 0.49
N ASN A 55 -3.68 2.01 1.00
CA ASN A 55 -3.66 0.79 0.20
C ASN A 55 -4.97 0.63 -0.60
N LEU A 56 -6.13 0.77 0.05
CA LEU A 56 -7.42 0.66 -0.63
C LEU A 56 -7.56 1.71 -1.73
N VAL A 57 -7.29 2.98 -1.42
CA VAL A 57 -7.36 4.09 -2.39
C VAL A 57 -6.36 3.87 -3.53
N GLY A 58 -5.09 3.63 -3.21
CA GLY A 58 -4.02 3.48 -4.21
C GLY A 58 -4.25 2.30 -5.15
N THR A 59 -4.70 1.16 -4.61
CA THR A 59 -5.00 -0.03 -5.41
C THR A 59 -6.28 0.15 -6.24
N LEU A 60 -7.31 0.82 -5.72
CA LEU A 60 -8.50 1.17 -6.51
C LEU A 60 -8.14 2.12 -7.66
N ARG A 61 -7.36 3.17 -7.40
CA ARG A 61 -6.91 4.11 -8.45
C ARG A 61 -6.04 3.42 -9.51
N SER A 62 -5.19 2.48 -9.11
CA SER A 62 -4.21 1.86 -10.03
C SER A 62 -4.74 0.64 -10.77
N LEU A 63 -5.55 -0.19 -10.09
CA LEU A 63 -5.98 -1.51 -10.60
C LEU A 63 -7.50 -1.60 -10.79
N GLY A 64 -8.27 -0.60 -10.37
CA GLY A 64 -9.74 -0.59 -10.50
C GLY A 64 -10.25 -0.48 -11.93
N GLY A 65 -9.38 -0.27 -12.91
CA GLY A 65 -9.73 -0.18 -14.33
C GLY A 65 -10.75 0.94 -14.59
N SER A 66 -11.94 0.59 -15.06
CA SER A 66 -13.02 1.55 -15.25
C SER A 66 -13.52 2.21 -13.97
N LEU A 67 -13.23 1.63 -12.79
CA LEU A 67 -13.55 2.22 -11.50
C LEU A 67 -12.40 3.07 -10.93
N ALA A 68 -11.30 3.26 -11.68
CA ALA A 68 -10.14 4.01 -11.20
C ALA A 68 -10.46 5.48 -10.89
N SER A 69 -11.45 6.09 -11.53
CA SER A 69 -11.81 7.51 -11.35
C SER A 69 -13.05 7.74 -10.46
N VAL A 70 -13.62 6.69 -9.86
CA VAL A 70 -14.86 6.81 -9.06
C VAL A 70 -14.70 7.78 -7.90
N ARG A 71 -15.82 8.34 -7.43
CA ARG A 71 -15.80 9.12 -6.20
C ARG A 71 -15.47 8.19 -5.03
N ILE A 72 -14.53 8.59 -4.19
CA ILE A 72 -14.15 7.85 -2.97
C ILE A 72 -14.45 8.74 -1.77
N MET A 73 -15.12 8.18 -0.76
CA MET A 73 -15.40 8.84 0.52
C MET A 73 -14.81 8.05 1.68
N VAL A 74 -14.09 8.71 2.58
CA VAL A 74 -13.54 8.09 3.79
C VAL A 74 -14.11 8.80 5.00
N HIS A 75 -14.83 8.04 5.84
CA HIS A 75 -15.34 8.51 7.11
C HIS A 75 -14.34 8.20 8.21
N TYR A 76 -13.64 9.22 8.72
CA TYR A 76 -12.82 9.09 9.90
C TYR A 76 -13.65 9.30 11.16
N ILE A 77 -13.49 8.39 12.13
CA ILE A 77 -14.17 8.46 13.42
C ILE A 77 -13.42 9.42 14.35
N ASP A 78 -14.18 10.37 14.91
CA ASP A 78 -13.78 11.39 15.88
C ASP A 78 -12.75 12.42 15.36
N THR A 79 -11.62 11.99 14.77
CA THR A 79 -10.55 12.86 14.26
C THR A 79 -9.82 12.23 13.07
N VAL A 80 -8.95 12.99 12.40
CA VAL A 80 -7.98 12.48 11.42
C VAL A 80 -6.70 13.32 11.50
N ASP A 81 -5.53 12.69 11.34
CA ASP A 81 -4.27 13.42 11.19
C ASP A 81 -4.38 14.43 10.02
N PRO A 82 -4.07 15.73 10.25
CA PRO A 82 -4.21 16.75 9.22
C PRO A 82 -3.40 16.48 7.95
N GLY A 83 -2.20 15.90 8.08
CA GLY A 83 -1.37 15.55 6.93
C GLY A 83 -1.94 14.37 6.15
N VAL A 84 -2.52 13.38 6.82
CA VAL A 84 -3.23 12.27 6.16
C VAL A 84 -4.46 12.80 5.41
N ARG A 85 -5.23 13.71 6.03
CA ARG A 85 -6.39 14.34 5.39
C ARG A 85 -5.99 15.08 4.11
N GLU A 86 -4.97 15.95 4.20
CA GLU A 86 -4.50 16.72 3.06
C GLU A 86 -4.06 15.80 1.90
N LEU A 87 -3.33 14.73 2.19
CA LEU A 87 -2.91 13.75 1.17
C LEU A 87 -4.10 13.04 0.49
N LEU A 88 -5.12 12.67 1.25
CA LEU A 88 -6.33 12.05 0.71
C LEU A 88 -7.12 13.03 -0.16
N GLU A 89 -7.31 14.26 0.30
CA GLU A 89 -8.00 15.30 -0.46
C GLU A 89 -7.25 15.65 -1.75
N GLN A 90 -5.92 15.73 -1.72
CA GLN A 90 -5.07 15.89 -2.91
C GLN A 90 -5.20 14.71 -3.88
N ALA A 91 -5.44 13.49 -3.38
CA ALA A 91 -5.72 12.30 -4.18
C ALA A 91 -7.18 12.22 -4.69
N GLY A 92 -7.98 13.28 -4.51
CA GLY A 92 -9.37 13.35 -4.93
C GLY A 92 -10.32 12.49 -4.09
N VAL A 93 -9.97 12.25 -2.82
CA VAL A 93 -10.81 11.53 -1.85
C VAL A 93 -11.56 12.54 -0.97
N GLU A 94 -12.87 12.33 -0.80
CA GLU A 94 -13.67 13.11 0.13
C GLU A 94 -13.47 12.59 1.56
N VAL A 95 -12.92 13.41 2.45
CA VAL A 95 -12.68 13.06 3.85
C VAL A 95 -13.75 13.67 4.74
N ARG A 96 -14.47 12.84 5.50
CA ARG A 96 -15.46 13.28 6.49
C ARG A 96 -15.05 12.85 7.89
N ILE A 97 -15.14 13.77 8.84
CA ILE A 97 -15.01 13.44 10.27
C ILE A 97 -16.42 13.20 10.80
N THR A 98 -16.63 12.05 11.43
CA THR A 98 -17.95 11.62 11.92
C THR A 98 -17.84 11.05 13.32
N ASP A 99 -18.90 11.16 14.11
CA ASP A 99 -18.87 10.66 15.49
C ASP A 99 -18.99 9.13 15.55
N ARG A 100 -18.49 8.54 16.62
CA ARG A 100 -18.76 7.14 16.97
C ARG A 100 -20.27 6.88 17.09
N ILE A 101 -20.75 5.73 16.61
CA ILE A 101 -22.17 5.37 16.64
C ILE A 101 -22.58 4.77 18.00
N ASP A 102 -21.95 3.67 18.41
CA ASP A 102 -22.17 3.05 19.72
C ASP A 102 -20.83 2.51 20.24
N PRO A 103 -20.32 3.00 21.39
CA PRO A 103 -19.03 2.54 21.93
C PRO A 103 -19.03 1.06 22.32
N ARG A 104 -20.20 0.43 22.53
CA ARG A 104 -20.31 -1.01 22.81
C ARG A 104 -20.02 -1.86 21.57
N CYS A 105 -20.17 -1.29 20.37
CA CYS A 105 -19.98 -1.99 19.09
C CYS A 105 -19.21 -1.09 18.10
N PRO A 106 -17.86 -1.06 18.15
CA PRO A 106 -17.05 -0.29 17.20
C PRO A 106 -17.36 -0.61 15.72
N HIS A 107 -17.71 -1.86 15.41
CA HIS A 107 -18.10 -2.27 14.05
C HIS A 107 -19.39 -1.60 13.55
N ALA A 108 -20.23 -1.06 14.44
CA ALA A 108 -21.40 -0.28 14.06
C ALA A 108 -21.05 0.99 13.27
N ASN A 109 -19.81 1.51 13.43
CA ASN A 109 -19.32 2.66 12.68
C ASN A 109 -19.38 2.45 11.15
N LYS A 110 -19.48 1.21 10.66
CA LYS A 110 -19.73 0.91 9.24
C LYS A 110 -20.98 1.60 8.68
N LEU A 111 -21.99 1.89 9.50
CA LEU A 111 -23.16 2.63 9.07
C LEU A 111 -22.83 4.06 8.59
N ARG A 112 -21.69 4.64 9.00
CA ARG A 112 -21.21 5.93 8.51
C ARG A 112 -20.99 5.94 7.00
N MET A 113 -20.60 4.82 6.40
CA MET A 113 -20.45 4.66 4.94
C MET A 113 -21.75 4.88 4.16
N LEU A 114 -22.91 4.79 4.84
CA LEU A 114 -24.23 4.97 4.24
C LEU A 114 -24.66 6.47 4.19
N GLU A 115 -23.77 7.40 4.52
CA GLU A 115 -24.00 8.85 4.51
C GLU A 115 -23.39 9.50 3.26
N GLY A 116 -23.90 10.67 2.85
CA GLY A 116 -23.26 11.45 1.77
C GLY A 116 -23.32 10.82 0.37
N VAL A 117 -24.34 10.00 0.11
CA VAL A 117 -24.46 9.23 -1.14
C VAL A 117 -25.06 10.03 -2.31
N ASP A 118 -25.20 11.36 -2.16
CA ASP A 118 -25.83 12.23 -3.15
C ASP A 118 -25.13 12.14 -4.51
N GLY A 119 -25.92 11.96 -5.58
CA GLY A 119 -25.42 11.86 -6.95
C GLY A 119 -24.84 10.49 -7.35
N ALA A 120 -24.83 9.51 -6.45
CA ALA A 120 -24.53 8.12 -6.80
C ALA A 120 -25.81 7.34 -7.14
N GLU A 121 -25.69 6.29 -7.96
CA GLU A 121 -26.72 5.27 -8.17
C GLU A 121 -26.43 4.02 -7.32
N ILE A 122 -25.15 3.74 -7.04
CA ILE A 122 -24.72 2.66 -6.16
C ILE A 122 -23.64 3.14 -5.20
N LEU A 123 -23.70 2.62 -3.98
CA LEU A 123 -22.63 2.68 -3.00
C LEU A 123 -21.92 1.33 -2.93
N VAL A 124 -20.59 1.31 -3.02
CA VAL A 124 -19.74 0.17 -2.69
C VAL A 124 -19.09 0.46 -1.34
N ALA A 125 -19.67 -0.07 -0.27
CA ALA A 125 -19.15 0.04 1.08
C ALA A 125 -18.06 -1.01 1.29
N MET A 126 -16.86 -0.58 1.67
CA MET A 126 -15.67 -1.43 1.80
C MET A 126 -14.99 -1.25 3.15
N ASP A 127 -14.51 -2.34 3.75
CA ASP A 127 -13.55 -2.29 4.85
C ASP A 127 -12.21 -1.76 4.34
N VAL A 128 -11.44 -1.10 5.23
CA VAL A 128 -10.15 -0.49 4.87
C VAL A 128 -9.05 -1.53 4.65
N ASP A 129 -9.19 -2.76 5.18
CA ASP A 129 -8.25 -3.87 4.96
C ASP A 129 -8.58 -4.70 3.72
N MET A 130 -8.91 -3.98 2.65
CA MET A 130 -9.15 -4.51 1.32
C MET A 130 -8.21 -3.87 0.30
N ALA A 131 -7.83 -4.66 -0.71
CA ALA A 131 -7.05 -4.17 -1.85
C ALA A 131 -7.69 -4.58 -3.16
N VAL A 132 -7.84 -3.62 -4.08
CA VAL A 132 -8.39 -3.86 -5.41
C VAL A 132 -7.30 -4.41 -6.32
N ALA A 133 -7.51 -5.59 -6.88
CA ALA A 133 -6.54 -6.28 -7.72
C ALA A 133 -6.88 -6.22 -9.23
N ARG A 134 -8.12 -5.87 -9.58
CA ARG A 134 -8.60 -5.61 -10.95
C ARG A 134 -9.98 -4.94 -10.94
N ASP A 135 -10.42 -4.50 -12.12
CA ASP A 135 -11.77 -4.00 -12.38
C ASP A 135 -12.85 -5.02 -11.96
N PHE A 136 -13.86 -4.53 -11.25
CA PHE A 136 -14.99 -5.31 -10.76
C PHE A 136 -16.35 -4.72 -11.11
N ARG A 137 -16.42 -3.76 -12.02
CA ARG A 137 -17.67 -3.08 -12.42
C ARG A 137 -18.73 -4.05 -12.94
N LEU A 138 -18.31 -5.15 -13.56
CA LEU A 138 -19.20 -6.19 -14.09
C LEU A 138 -20.04 -6.88 -13.00
N HIS A 139 -19.65 -6.78 -11.74
CA HIS A 139 -20.38 -7.37 -10.62
C HIS A 139 -21.35 -6.39 -9.96
N LEU A 140 -21.37 -5.11 -10.37
CA LEU A 140 -22.23 -4.09 -9.78
C LEU A 140 -23.60 -4.06 -10.49
N HIS A 141 -24.68 -3.98 -9.71
CA HIS A 141 -26.05 -3.97 -10.20
C HIS A 141 -26.86 -2.84 -9.54
N ALA A 142 -27.49 -1.99 -10.36
CA ALA A 142 -28.23 -0.81 -9.90
C ALA A 142 -29.53 -1.08 -9.12
N ARG A 143 -29.90 -2.35 -8.89
CA ARG A 143 -31.20 -2.73 -8.28
C ARG A 143 -31.11 -3.88 -7.26
N VAL A 144 -29.93 -4.44 -7.07
CA VAL A 144 -29.74 -5.62 -6.23
C VAL A 144 -28.60 -5.37 -5.26
N VAL A 145 -28.83 -5.64 -3.99
CA VAL A 145 -27.77 -5.58 -2.97
C VAL A 145 -26.82 -6.77 -3.18
N GLY A 146 -25.56 -6.46 -3.46
CA GLY A 146 -24.51 -7.46 -3.67
C GLY A 146 -23.60 -7.58 -2.45
N ALA A 147 -23.33 -8.80 -1.99
CA ALA A 147 -22.34 -9.07 -0.94
C ALA A 147 -21.84 -10.51 -1.03
N LYS A 148 -20.59 -10.77 -0.59
CA LYS A 148 -20.08 -12.14 -0.52
C LYS A 148 -20.70 -12.86 0.68
N VAL A 149 -21.08 -14.13 0.50
CA VAL A 149 -21.42 -15.02 1.63
C VAL A 149 -20.25 -15.06 2.62
N VAL A 150 -20.53 -15.17 3.92
CA VAL A 150 -19.50 -15.17 4.96
C VAL A 150 -18.44 -16.27 4.77
N ASP A 151 -17.24 -16.05 5.30
CA ASP A 151 -16.19 -17.06 5.34
C ASP A 151 -16.52 -18.22 6.28
N ILE A 152 -17.04 -17.94 7.49
CA ILE A 152 -17.39 -18.97 8.48
C ILE A 152 -18.79 -18.66 9.02
N ASN A 153 -19.64 -19.69 9.14
CA ASN A 153 -20.93 -19.59 9.84
C ASN A 153 -20.69 -19.67 11.36
N PRO A 154 -20.94 -18.59 12.12
CA PRO A 154 -20.70 -18.59 13.56
C PRO A 154 -21.84 -19.25 14.35
N LEU A 155 -23.03 -19.42 13.76
CA LEU A 155 -24.22 -19.90 14.46
C LEU A 155 -24.68 -21.26 13.95
N SER A 156 -25.17 -22.09 14.87
CA SER A 156 -25.92 -23.31 14.51
C SER A 156 -27.28 -22.97 13.88
N GLU A 157 -27.89 -23.93 13.18
CA GLU A 157 -29.26 -23.78 12.63
C GLU A 157 -30.29 -23.43 13.72
N ILE A 158 -30.09 -23.94 14.95
CA ILE A 158 -30.95 -23.65 16.11
C ILE A 158 -30.78 -22.19 16.54
N GLU A 159 -29.54 -21.71 16.69
CA GLU A 159 -29.25 -20.32 17.06
C GLU A 159 -29.76 -19.35 15.99
N TRP A 160 -29.60 -19.69 14.69
CA TRP A 160 -30.19 -18.92 13.61
C TRP A 160 -31.72 -18.82 13.71
N ARG A 161 -32.40 -19.95 13.92
CA ARG A 161 -33.86 -19.96 14.06
C ARG A 161 -34.31 -19.14 15.27
N GLN A 162 -33.64 -19.33 16.42
CA GLN A 162 -33.90 -18.53 17.61
C GLN A 162 -33.71 -17.04 17.36
N LEU A 163 -32.67 -16.64 16.65
CA LEU A 163 -32.39 -15.24 16.33
C LEU A 163 -33.51 -14.61 15.50
N TYR A 164 -33.95 -15.28 14.43
CA TYR A 164 -35.03 -14.80 13.57
C TYR A 164 -36.39 -14.79 14.30
N ASP A 165 -36.71 -15.85 15.04
CA ASP A 165 -37.93 -15.94 15.84
C ASP A 165 -37.97 -14.84 16.91
N TYR A 166 -36.85 -14.60 17.59
CA TYR A 166 -36.72 -13.53 18.60
C TYR A 166 -36.89 -12.14 17.97
N ALA A 167 -36.38 -11.94 16.75
CA ALA A 167 -36.56 -10.71 15.98
C ALA A 167 -37.98 -10.56 15.37
N GLY A 168 -38.86 -11.55 15.52
CA GLY A 168 -40.19 -11.56 14.89
C GLY A 168 -40.15 -11.67 13.36
N LEU A 169 -39.07 -12.22 12.80
CA LEU A 169 -38.85 -12.35 11.37
C LEU A 169 -38.94 -13.82 10.94
N THR A 170 -39.47 -14.06 9.75
CA THR A 170 -39.39 -15.40 9.15
C THR A 170 -37.97 -15.67 8.68
N MET A 171 -37.34 -16.73 9.19
CA MET A 171 -36.03 -17.18 8.71
C MET A 171 -36.12 -17.53 7.21
N PRO A 172 -35.24 -16.98 6.36
CA PRO A 172 -35.18 -17.32 4.93
C PRO A 172 -34.87 -18.81 4.70
N GLY A 173 -35.43 -19.36 3.62
CA GLY A 173 -35.26 -20.77 3.24
C GLY A 173 -34.02 -21.03 2.39
N GLU A 174 -33.45 -19.98 1.80
CA GLU A 174 -32.22 -20.06 1.00
C GLU A 174 -31.03 -20.52 1.84
N ARG A 175 -30.09 -21.23 1.23
CA ARG A 175 -28.89 -21.74 1.88
C ARG A 175 -27.69 -21.52 1.00
N TYR A 176 -26.59 -21.07 1.60
CA TYR A 176 -25.33 -20.79 0.94
C TYR A 176 -24.19 -21.57 1.58
N VAL A 177 -23.15 -21.82 0.79
CA VAL A 177 -21.92 -22.45 1.24
C VAL A 177 -20.97 -21.33 1.72
N CYS A 178 -20.49 -21.45 2.95
CA CYS A 178 -19.48 -20.53 3.49
C CYS A 178 -18.15 -20.72 2.76
N THR A 179 -17.44 -19.61 2.55
CA THR A 179 -16.22 -19.62 1.74
C THR A 179 -15.09 -20.42 2.38
N SER A 180 -15.01 -20.47 3.71
CA SER A 180 -14.10 -21.31 4.48
C SER A 180 -14.84 -22.49 5.12
N GLY A 181 -14.20 -23.65 5.17
CA GLY A 181 -14.74 -24.88 5.75
C GLY A 181 -15.96 -25.50 5.04
N GLY A 182 -16.67 -24.77 4.17
CA GLY A 182 -17.79 -25.27 3.38
C GLY A 182 -19.09 -25.48 4.17
N ALA A 183 -19.19 -24.93 5.38
CA ALA A 183 -20.41 -25.01 6.18
C ALA A 183 -21.59 -24.34 5.48
N ILE A 184 -22.80 -24.83 5.74
CA ILE A 184 -24.02 -24.23 5.19
C ILE A 184 -24.53 -23.13 6.13
N THR A 185 -25.02 -22.04 5.56
CA THR A 185 -25.58 -20.90 6.28
C THR A 185 -26.85 -20.37 5.59
N PRO A 186 -27.81 -19.77 6.30
CA PRO A 186 -28.82 -18.90 5.68
C PRO A 186 -28.16 -17.70 4.95
N PRO A 187 -28.91 -16.82 4.28
CA PRO A 187 -28.42 -15.53 3.79
C PRO A 187 -27.72 -14.71 4.88
N TYR A 188 -26.41 -14.92 4.98
CA TYR A 188 -25.51 -14.31 5.93
C TYR A 188 -24.22 -13.93 5.19
N PHE A 189 -24.02 -12.64 5.05
CA PHE A 189 -23.02 -12.06 4.15
C PHE A 189 -21.93 -11.36 4.95
N ASN A 190 -20.70 -11.40 4.44
CA ASN A 190 -19.58 -10.66 4.98
C ASN A 190 -19.86 -9.14 4.86
N SER A 191 -19.77 -8.39 5.96
CA SER A 191 -20.05 -6.94 5.96
C SER A 191 -18.89 -6.08 5.46
N GLY A 192 -17.80 -6.70 4.99
CA GLY A 192 -16.62 -5.98 4.55
C GLY A 192 -16.70 -5.46 3.11
N LEU A 193 -17.51 -6.07 2.24
CA LEU A 193 -17.80 -5.49 0.92
C LEU A 193 -19.27 -5.68 0.58
N ILE A 194 -19.99 -4.57 0.48
CA ILE A 194 -21.42 -4.55 0.12
C ILE A 194 -21.64 -3.50 -0.97
N ALA A 195 -22.20 -3.90 -2.11
CA ALA A 195 -22.72 -2.97 -3.11
C ALA A 195 -24.22 -2.76 -2.90
N ILE A 196 -24.62 -1.51 -2.70
CA ILE A 196 -25.96 -1.13 -2.25
C ILE A 196 -26.50 -0.08 -3.22
N PRO A 197 -27.57 -0.39 -3.98
CA PRO A 197 -28.27 0.61 -4.76
C PRO A 197 -28.79 1.71 -3.85
N VAL A 198 -28.65 2.97 -4.27
CA VAL A 198 -28.97 4.13 -3.42
C VAL A 198 -30.42 4.15 -2.94
N GLU A 199 -31.35 3.59 -3.72
CA GLU A 199 -32.76 3.42 -3.33
C GLU A 199 -32.95 2.63 -2.01
N TRP A 200 -32.02 1.75 -1.65
CA TRP A 200 -32.09 0.92 -0.44
C TRP A 200 -31.34 1.51 0.76
N ILE A 201 -30.50 2.53 0.55
CA ILE A 201 -29.58 3.03 1.60
C ILE A 201 -30.33 3.53 2.83
N ALA A 202 -31.39 4.32 2.65
CA ALA A 202 -32.15 4.87 3.78
C ALA A 202 -32.79 3.76 4.64
N SER A 203 -33.51 2.83 3.99
CA SER A 203 -34.15 1.70 4.66
C SER A 203 -33.13 0.77 5.33
N LEU A 204 -32.03 0.47 4.64
CA LEU A 204 -30.98 -0.41 5.16
C LEU A 204 -30.27 0.24 6.34
N ARG A 205 -29.90 1.52 6.28
CA ARG A 205 -29.25 2.24 7.38
C ARG A 205 -30.13 2.24 8.63
N SER A 206 -31.42 2.54 8.49
CA SER A 206 -32.37 2.52 9.61
C SER A 206 -32.54 1.13 10.20
N ALA A 207 -32.78 0.11 9.37
CA ALA A 207 -32.98 -1.26 9.85
C ALA A 207 -31.70 -1.84 10.47
N TRP A 208 -30.54 -1.63 9.84
CA TRP A 208 -29.26 -2.14 10.31
C TRP A 208 -28.86 -1.51 11.64
N GLY A 209 -28.97 -0.18 11.78
CA GLY A 209 -28.74 0.50 13.06
C GLY A 209 -29.69 0.04 14.17
N LEU A 210 -30.97 -0.16 13.85
CA LEU A 210 -31.96 -0.68 14.80
C LEU A 210 -31.59 -2.09 15.28
N TYR A 211 -31.23 -3.00 14.36
CA TYR A 211 -30.88 -4.37 14.76
C TYR A 211 -29.53 -4.45 15.48
N ILE A 212 -28.58 -3.54 15.23
CA ILE A 212 -27.35 -3.45 16.04
C ILE A 212 -27.71 -3.14 17.50
N GLY A 213 -28.46 -2.05 17.73
CA GLY A 213 -28.87 -1.67 19.08
C GLY A 213 -29.69 -2.75 19.77
N TRP A 214 -30.64 -3.34 19.04
CA TRP A 214 -31.48 -4.42 19.52
C TRP A 214 -30.68 -5.67 19.91
N LEU A 215 -29.68 -6.08 19.11
CA LEU A 215 -28.84 -7.23 19.45
C LEU A 215 -27.97 -6.98 20.69
N LEU A 216 -27.47 -5.76 20.87
CA LEU A 216 -26.69 -5.39 22.05
C LEU A 216 -27.54 -5.50 23.33
N ASP A 217 -28.82 -5.16 23.24
CA ASP A 217 -29.74 -5.23 24.38
C ASP A 217 -30.30 -6.66 24.58
N ALA A 218 -30.33 -7.48 23.51
CA ALA A 218 -30.84 -8.86 23.53
C ALA A 218 -29.92 -9.88 24.23
N VAL A 219 -28.68 -9.51 24.59
CA VAL A 219 -27.71 -10.42 25.24
C VAL A 219 -28.27 -11.01 26.54
N GLY A 220 -29.13 -10.28 27.27
CA GLY A 220 -29.77 -10.79 28.48
C GLY A 220 -30.75 -11.95 28.22
N ASP A 221 -31.48 -11.90 27.10
CA ASP A 221 -32.49 -12.89 26.74
C ASP A 221 -31.93 -14.04 25.90
N LEU A 222 -30.86 -13.75 25.14
CA LEU A 222 -30.10 -14.72 24.34
C LEU A 222 -28.63 -14.68 24.76
N PRO A 223 -28.25 -15.31 25.90
CA PRO A 223 -26.89 -15.22 26.45
C PRO A 223 -25.79 -15.74 25.51
N TRP A 224 -26.16 -16.59 24.56
CA TRP A 224 -25.24 -17.07 23.55
C TRP A 224 -24.78 -15.97 22.57
N LEU A 225 -25.47 -14.83 22.47
CA LEU A 225 -25.01 -13.71 21.65
C LEU A 225 -23.68 -13.14 22.15
N GLU A 226 -23.39 -13.21 23.45
CA GLU A 226 -22.15 -12.66 24.02
C GLU A 226 -20.89 -13.28 23.40
N ARG A 227 -20.92 -14.60 23.15
CA ARG A 227 -19.83 -15.34 22.48
C ARG A 227 -19.67 -15.00 20.99
N HIS A 228 -20.60 -14.21 20.42
CA HIS A 228 -20.58 -13.75 19.04
C HIS A 228 -20.62 -12.22 18.92
N ALA A 229 -20.32 -11.48 19.99
CA ALA A 229 -20.38 -10.01 20.01
C ALA A 229 -19.51 -9.33 18.93
N PHE A 230 -18.43 -9.99 18.50
CA PHE A 230 -17.60 -9.52 17.39
C PHE A 230 -18.38 -9.42 16.06
N PHE A 231 -19.41 -10.26 15.87
CA PHE A 231 -20.21 -10.33 14.65
C PHE A 231 -21.54 -9.57 14.73
N THR A 232 -21.75 -8.74 15.76
CA THR A 232 -23.04 -8.06 16.00
C THR A 232 -23.49 -7.22 14.80
N ASP A 233 -22.59 -6.49 14.14
CA ASP A 233 -22.94 -5.71 12.94
C ASP A 233 -23.41 -6.63 11.81
N GLN A 234 -22.72 -7.75 11.59
CA GLN A 234 -23.02 -8.65 10.49
C GLN A 234 -24.28 -9.47 10.75
N LEU A 235 -24.54 -9.89 11.99
CA LEU A 235 -25.81 -10.52 12.40
C LEU A 235 -26.98 -9.53 12.21
N ALA A 236 -26.79 -8.27 12.60
CA ALA A 236 -27.77 -7.23 12.39
C ALA A 236 -28.02 -6.96 10.90
N LEU A 237 -27.00 -7.04 10.05
CA LEU A 237 -27.14 -6.91 8.59
C LEU A 237 -28.06 -8.00 8.02
N ALA A 238 -27.94 -9.25 8.47
CA ALA A 238 -28.81 -10.33 8.02
C ALA A 238 -30.29 -10.09 8.38
N LEU A 239 -30.54 -9.65 9.62
CA LEU A 239 -31.89 -9.27 10.07
C LEU A 239 -32.43 -8.07 9.29
N ALA A 240 -31.60 -7.05 9.08
CA ALA A 240 -31.97 -5.85 8.34
C ALA A 240 -32.36 -6.16 6.89
N LEU A 241 -31.55 -6.94 6.17
CA LEU A 241 -31.84 -7.36 4.80
C LEU A 241 -33.13 -8.17 4.71
N GLN A 242 -33.39 -9.05 5.68
CA GLN A 242 -34.63 -9.82 5.73
C GLN A 242 -35.84 -8.93 6.03
N ALA A 243 -35.71 -7.96 6.95
CA ALA A 243 -36.78 -7.05 7.34
C ALA A 243 -37.19 -6.10 6.20
N ILE A 244 -36.22 -5.53 5.48
CA ILE A 244 -36.50 -4.62 4.36
C ILE A 244 -36.93 -5.37 3.09
N GLY A 245 -36.57 -6.65 2.96
CA GLY A 245 -36.97 -7.50 1.84
C GLY A 245 -36.41 -7.06 0.49
N CYS A 246 -35.24 -6.43 0.47
CA CYS A 246 -34.61 -5.99 -0.77
C CYS A 246 -34.07 -7.18 -1.58
N PRO A 247 -34.05 -7.09 -2.92
CA PRO A 247 -33.36 -8.07 -3.74
C PRO A 247 -31.88 -8.17 -3.36
N ARG A 248 -31.38 -9.40 -3.25
CA ARG A 248 -29.99 -9.69 -2.87
C ARG A 248 -29.37 -10.69 -3.83
N GLN A 249 -28.07 -10.52 -4.09
CA GLN A 249 -27.29 -11.42 -4.94
C GLN A 249 -25.96 -11.73 -4.24
N PRO A 250 -25.62 -13.02 -4.03
CA PRO A 250 -24.31 -13.38 -3.52
C PRO A 250 -23.26 -13.02 -4.57
N PHE A 251 -22.22 -12.31 -4.16
CA PHE A 251 -21.06 -12.11 -5.02
C PHE A 251 -20.30 -13.41 -5.23
N PRO A 252 -19.63 -13.57 -6.39
CA PRO A 252 -18.65 -14.62 -6.53
C PRO A 252 -17.46 -14.33 -5.61
N ILE A 253 -16.66 -15.36 -5.33
CA ILE A 253 -15.58 -15.27 -4.34
C ILE A 253 -14.51 -14.23 -4.73
N GLU A 254 -14.31 -13.95 -6.03
CA GLU A 254 -13.34 -12.96 -6.49
C GLU A 254 -13.58 -11.56 -5.90
N MET A 255 -14.83 -11.21 -5.56
CA MET A 255 -15.21 -9.88 -5.07
C MET A 255 -14.80 -9.61 -3.62
N ASN A 256 -14.44 -10.63 -2.84
CA ASN A 256 -14.03 -10.48 -1.44
C ASN A 256 -13.21 -11.73 -1.08
N PHE A 257 -12.08 -11.92 -1.76
CA PHE A 257 -11.28 -13.13 -1.60
C PHE A 257 -10.52 -13.10 -0.27
N PRO A 258 -10.76 -14.04 0.65
CA PRO A 258 -10.09 -14.03 1.95
C PRO A 258 -8.63 -14.47 1.81
N THR A 259 -7.68 -13.69 2.33
CA THR A 259 -6.26 -14.09 2.39
C THR A 259 -5.84 -14.64 3.76
N HIS A 260 -6.71 -14.48 4.76
CA HIS A 260 -6.48 -14.83 6.17
C HIS A 260 -7.00 -16.23 6.54
N LEU A 261 -7.82 -16.86 5.69
CA LEU A 261 -8.39 -18.18 5.90
C LEU A 261 -8.22 -19.07 4.67
N ALA A 262 -8.20 -20.39 4.91
CA ALA A 262 -8.29 -21.35 3.82
C ALA A 262 -9.69 -21.32 3.20
N VAL A 263 -9.74 -21.14 1.88
CA VAL A 263 -10.94 -21.26 1.06
C VAL A 263 -11.26 -22.72 0.81
N ALA A 264 -12.54 -23.07 0.91
CA ALA A 264 -13.05 -24.40 0.68
C ALA A 264 -12.81 -24.86 -0.78
N PRO A 265 -12.44 -26.14 -1.03
CA PRO A 265 -12.14 -26.64 -2.37
C PRO A 265 -13.26 -26.44 -3.40
N ALA A 266 -14.53 -26.35 -2.96
CA ALA A 266 -15.69 -26.12 -3.82
C ALA A 266 -15.63 -24.80 -4.61
N PHE A 267 -14.78 -23.85 -4.20
CA PHE A 267 -14.58 -22.58 -4.89
C PHE A 267 -13.35 -22.57 -5.82
N SER A 268 -12.68 -23.71 -6.01
CA SER A 268 -11.47 -23.84 -6.85
C SER A 268 -10.42 -22.74 -6.60
N PRO A 269 -10.02 -22.49 -5.34
CA PRO A 269 -9.27 -21.28 -4.98
C PRO A 269 -7.90 -21.12 -5.64
N GLN A 270 -7.32 -22.19 -6.19
CA GLN A 270 -6.07 -22.14 -6.94
C GLN A 270 -6.17 -21.30 -8.22
N ASP A 271 -7.36 -21.28 -8.83
CA ASP A 271 -7.61 -20.68 -10.15
C ASP A 271 -8.40 -19.37 -10.08
N VAL A 272 -8.95 -19.05 -8.91
CA VAL A 272 -9.68 -17.80 -8.67
C VAL A 272 -8.75 -16.61 -8.93
N GLU A 273 -9.19 -15.68 -9.77
CA GLU A 273 -8.53 -14.38 -10.01
C GLU A 273 -9.27 -13.28 -9.22
N PRO A 274 -8.79 -12.89 -8.02
CA PRO A 274 -9.50 -11.92 -7.19
C PRO A 274 -9.65 -10.56 -7.86
N CYS A 275 -10.86 -10.01 -7.76
CA CYS A 275 -11.15 -8.59 -7.96
C CYS A 275 -10.68 -7.77 -6.77
N VAL A 276 -10.99 -8.26 -5.56
CA VAL A 276 -10.67 -7.61 -4.29
C VAL A 276 -10.14 -8.66 -3.33
N LEU A 277 -8.98 -8.37 -2.75
CA LEU A 277 -8.36 -9.17 -1.69
C LEU A 277 -8.79 -8.59 -0.34
N HIS A 278 -9.35 -9.43 0.53
CA HIS A 278 -9.71 -9.07 1.89
C HIS A 278 -8.69 -9.66 2.86
N TYR A 279 -7.75 -8.80 3.30
CA TYR A 279 -6.53 -9.25 3.95
C TYR A 279 -6.53 -9.20 5.46
N HIS A 280 -7.51 -8.54 6.09
CA HIS A 280 -7.60 -8.41 7.55
C HIS A 280 -6.26 -7.97 8.18
N ASP A 281 -5.55 -8.90 8.82
CA ASP A 281 -4.27 -8.73 9.51
C ASP A 281 -3.05 -9.20 8.70
N ARG A 282 -3.25 -9.75 7.50
CA ARG A 282 -2.22 -10.33 6.61
C ARG A 282 -1.47 -9.26 5.82
N MET A 283 -0.98 -8.25 6.53
CA MET A 283 -0.19 -7.14 6.01
C MET A 283 1.19 -7.13 6.68
N ASN A 284 2.24 -7.00 5.88
CA ASN A 284 3.61 -6.86 6.33
C ASN A 284 3.84 -5.45 6.92
N ALA A 285 4.93 -5.27 7.66
CA ALA A 285 5.25 -3.98 8.28
C ALA A 285 5.47 -2.82 7.28
N ASP A 286 5.78 -3.14 6.01
CA ASP A 286 5.93 -2.17 4.91
C ASP A 286 4.62 -1.85 4.19
N GLY A 287 3.49 -2.35 4.69
CA GLY A 287 2.15 -2.13 4.12
C GLY A 287 1.76 -3.13 3.02
N THR A 288 2.68 -3.98 2.55
CA THR A 288 2.39 -4.99 1.52
C THR A 288 1.60 -6.16 2.06
N LEU A 289 0.87 -6.86 1.19
CA LEU A 289 0.09 -8.04 1.58
C LEU A 289 0.97 -9.29 1.63
N ALA A 290 0.74 -10.12 2.64
CA ALA A 290 1.35 -11.44 2.75
C ALA A 290 0.80 -12.38 1.66
N PRO A 291 1.60 -13.34 1.16
CA PRO A 291 1.11 -14.33 0.21
C PRO A 291 0.08 -15.26 0.84
N THR A 292 -0.78 -15.81 -0.02
CA THR A 292 -1.74 -16.87 0.25
C THR A 292 -1.15 -18.24 -0.08
N SER A 293 -1.90 -19.31 0.22
CA SER A 293 -1.59 -20.68 -0.20
C SER A 293 -2.01 -21.01 -1.65
N TYR A 294 -2.50 -20.02 -2.40
CA TYR A 294 -3.13 -20.21 -3.70
C TYR A 294 -2.36 -19.51 -4.83
N ARG A 295 -2.21 -20.21 -5.96
CA ARG A 295 -1.42 -19.75 -7.11
C ARG A 295 -1.98 -18.47 -7.74
N SER A 296 -3.20 -18.50 -8.26
CA SER A 296 -3.79 -17.36 -8.96
C SER A 296 -4.02 -16.14 -8.02
N PRO A 297 -4.52 -16.33 -6.78
CA PRO A 297 -4.57 -15.24 -5.81
C PRO A 297 -3.21 -14.62 -5.47
N ASN A 298 -2.10 -15.39 -5.49
CA ASN A 298 -0.77 -14.83 -5.30
C ASN A 298 -0.33 -13.91 -6.45
N LEU A 299 -0.81 -14.12 -7.68
CA LEU A 299 -0.58 -13.17 -8.78
C LEU A 299 -1.30 -11.85 -8.53
N ALA A 300 -2.50 -11.89 -7.94
CA ALA A 300 -3.22 -10.68 -7.51
C ALA A 300 -2.50 -9.96 -6.37
N VAL A 301 -2.01 -10.71 -5.37
CA VAL A 301 -1.17 -10.16 -4.28
C VAL A 301 0.08 -9.49 -4.84
N GLN A 302 0.75 -10.09 -5.83
CA GLN A 302 1.92 -9.49 -6.48
C GLN A 302 1.59 -8.16 -7.16
N ARG A 303 0.49 -8.09 -7.94
CA ARG A 303 0.05 -6.84 -8.60
C ARG A 303 -0.29 -5.75 -7.57
N VAL A 304 -1.01 -6.12 -6.52
CA VAL A 304 -1.35 -5.20 -5.43
C VAL A 304 -0.08 -4.71 -4.72
N ASN A 305 0.85 -5.61 -4.40
CA ASN A 305 2.10 -5.24 -3.73
C ASN A 305 2.97 -4.34 -4.60
N ALA A 306 3.02 -4.58 -5.92
CA ALA A 306 3.69 -3.68 -6.85
C ALA A 306 3.11 -2.26 -6.75
N VAL A 307 1.78 -2.11 -6.74
CA VAL A 307 1.15 -0.79 -6.56
C VAL A 307 1.47 -0.16 -5.19
N ILE A 308 1.33 -0.92 -4.10
CA ILE A 308 1.64 -0.44 -2.74
C ILE A 308 3.11 0.01 -2.63
N GLN A 309 4.00 -0.70 -3.31
CA GLN A 309 5.42 -0.39 -3.35
C GLN A 309 5.75 0.76 -4.30
N GLY A 310 4.83 1.16 -5.20
CA GLY A 310 5.01 2.22 -6.20
C GLY A 310 5.55 1.76 -7.56
N ASP A 311 5.55 0.45 -7.83
CA ASP A 311 5.91 -0.14 -9.11
C ASP A 311 4.67 -0.16 -10.01
N VAL A 312 4.47 0.91 -10.79
CA VAL A 312 3.47 0.90 -11.86
C VAL A 312 3.93 -0.11 -12.91
N VAL A 313 3.14 -1.17 -13.09
CA VAL A 313 3.31 -2.10 -14.22
C VAL A 313 2.98 -1.34 -15.51
N GLY A 314 4.02 -0.88 -16.19
CA GLY A 314 3.93 -0.28 -17.51
C GLY A 314 5.23 0.39 -17.92
N GLY A 315 6.03 -0.26 -18.77
CA GLY A 315 7.06 0.41 -19.54
C GLY A 315 8.42 -0.28 -19.60
N ILE A 316 8.62 -1.04 -20.69
CA ILE A 316 9.90 -1.38 -21.33
C ILE A 316 10.85 -2.27 -20.53
N GLU A 317 10.90 -3.55 -20.92
CA GLU A 317 12.08 -4.40 -20.76
C GLU A 317 13.30 -3.70 -21.40
N THR A 318 14.16 -3.09 -20.59
CA THR A 318 15.54 -2.85 -21.02
C THR A 318 16.37 -4.04 -20.58
N SER A 319 16.91 -4.79 -21.53
CA SER A 319 17.90 -5.83 -21.29
C SER A 319 19.08 -5.29 -20.47
N LYS A 320 19.65 -6.13 -19.58
CA LYS A 320 20.83 -5.81 -18.74
C LYS A 320 22.08 -5.40 -19.54
N GLU A 321 22.12 -5.64 -20.85
CA GLU A 321 23.21 -5.24 -21.73
C GLU A 321 22.90 -3.86 -22.34
N GLY A 322 23.63 -2.82 -21.91
CA GLY A 322 23.56 -1.47 -22.50
C GLY A 322 22.84 -0.38 -21.68
N PHE A 323 22.61 -0.58 -20.38
CA PHE A 323 22.01 0.45 -19.52
C PHE A 323 22.98 1.64 -19.32
N ILE A 324 22.60 2.83 -19.80
CA ILE A 324 23.34 4.08 -19.62
C ILE A 324 22.60 4.96 -18.62
N ASN A 325 23.18 5.13 -17.42
CA ASN A 325 22.57 5.86 -16.31
C ASN A 325 22.11 7.28 -16.69
N SER A 326 22.97 8.07 -17.34
CA SER A 326 22.65 9.45 -17.72
C SER A 326 21.41 9.54 -18.63
N SER A 327 21.40 8.75 -19.71
CA SER A 327 20.29 8.71 -20.68
C SER A 327 18.98 8.25 -20.05
N PHE A 328 19.04 7.26 -19.15
CA PHE A 328 17.86 6.76 -18.47
C PHE A 328 17.24 7.81 -17.54
N TRP A 329 18.05 8.41 -16.67
CA TRP A 329 17.55 9.38 -15.68
C TRP A 329 17.08 10.67 -16.34
N GLU A 330 17.79 11.18 -17.35
CA GLU A 330 17.34 12.34 -18.12
C GLU A 330 15.96 12.09 -18.73
N ARG A 331 15.80 10.95 -19.39
CA ARG A 331 14.52 10.56 -20.00
C ARG A 331 13.43 10.38 -18.96
N ARG A 332 13.70 9.71 -17.85
CA ARG A 332 12.74 9.51 -16.75
C ARG A 332 12.23 10.85 -16.21
N TYR A 333 13.13 11.80 -15.99
CA TYR A 333 12.78 13.12 -15.45
C TYR A 333 12.05 14.01 -16.45
N CYS A 334 12.29 13.83 -17.76
CA CYS A 334 11.61 14.59 -18.83
C CYS A 334 10.25 13.98 -19.21
N ASP A 335 10.21 12.68 -19.48
CA ASP A 335 9.02 12.00 -20.02
C ASP A 335 8.00 11.67 -18.93
N GLU A 336 8.47 11.37 -17.71
CA GLU A 336 7.64 10.88 -16.60
C GLU A 336 7.93 11.61 -15.27
N PRO A 337 7.85 12.95 -15.21
CA PRO A 337 8.28 13.74 -14.06
C PRO A 337 7.55 13.40 -12.75
N ALA A 338 6.30 12.91 -12.83
CA ALA A 338 5.54 12.45 -11.67
C ALA A 338 6.22 11.25 -10.96
N LEU A 339 6.90 10.38 -11.71
CA LEU A 339 7.60 9.22 -11.16
C LEU A 339 8.94 9.56 -10.52
N GLY A 340 9.59 10.66 -10.94
CA GLY A 340 10.92 11.08 -10.46
C GLY A 340 11.98 9.99 -10.53
N SER A 341 12.82 9.88 -9.52
CA SER A 341 13.81 8.80 -9.39
C SER A 341 13.20 7.42 -9.09
N GLY A 342 11.86 7.29 -9.10
CA GLY A 342 11.13 6.06 -8.87
C GLY A 342 10.55 5.97 -7.47
N ALA A 343 9.94 4.83 -7.17
CA ALA A 343 9.16 4.67 -5.95
C ALA A 343 9.95 4.91 -4.64
N GLY A 344 11.25 4.56 -4.60
CA GLY A 344 12.11 4.82 -3.45
C GLY A 344 12.25 6.30 -3.07
N SER A 345 11.91 7.24 -3.97
CA SER A 345 11.95 8.68 -3.74
C SER A 345 10.57 9.34 -3.70
N ARG A 346 9.50 8.56 -3.53
CA ARG A 346 8.11 9.04 -3.56
C ARG A 346 7.33 8.70 -2.30
N ALA A 347 6.22 9.42 -2.13
CA ALA A 347 5.20 9.19 -1.11
C ALA A 347 5.80 8.89 0.29
N GLN A 348 5.51 7.70 0.84
CA GLN A 348 5.96 7.29 2.16
C GLN A 348 7.48 7.22 2.29
N PHE A 349 8.23 6.85 1.25
CA PHE A 349 9.68 6.72 1.32
C PHE A 349 10.38 8.08 1.28
N ALA A 350 9.85 9.04 0.51
CA ALA A 350 10.28 10.43 0.57
C ALA A 350 10.07 11.02 1.97
N ARG A 351 8.88 10.80 2.57
CA ARG A 351 8.58 11.25 3.94
C ARG A 351 9.47 10.55 4.97
N TYR A 352 9.69 9.25 4.84
CA TYR A 352 10.56 8.46 5.71
C TYR A 352 12.00 9.00 5.69
N LYS A 353 12.58 9.17 4.50
CA LYS A 353 13.91 9.76 4.34
C LYS A 353 13.99 11.16 4.92
N ARG A 354 12.98 12.00 4.69
CA ARG A 354 12.92 13.34 5.27
C ARG A 354 12.94 13.32 6.79
N VAL A 355 12.16 12.45 7.43
CA VAL A 355 12.16 12.31 8.89
C VAL A 355 13.54 11.89 9.41
N LEU A 356 14.20 10.93 8.75
CA LEU A 356 15.56 10.53 9.11
C LEU A 356 16.57 11.66 8.97
N LEU A 357 16.52 12.40 7.86
CA LEU A 357 17.43 13.50 7.57
C LEU A 357 17.17 14.71 8.48
N ASP A 358 15.92 14.99 8.83
CA ASP A 358 15.51 16.02 9.78
C ASP A 358 16.03 15.70 11.20
N GLN A 359 15.88 14.46 11.66
CA GLN A 359 16.47 13.98 12.92
C GLN A 359 17.99 14.12 12.91
N LEU A 360 18.65 13.63 11.86
CA LEU A 360 20.10 13.74 11.72
C LEU A 360 20.59 15.18 11.68
N SER A 361 19.85 16.08 11.01
CA SER A 361 20.15 17.50 10.94
C SER A 361 20.07 18.17 12.31
N ARG A 362 19.08 17.81 13.14
CA ARG A 362 19.00 18.30 14.52
C ARG A 362 20.13 17.77 15.39
N GLU A 363 20.49 16.50 15.23
CA GLU A 363 21.54 15.85 16.03
C GLU A 363 22.95 16.36 15.70
N ARG A 364 23.24 16.56 14.41
CA ARG A 364 24.59 16.86 13.92
C ARG A 364 24.82 18.32 13.59
N SER A 365 23.73 19.06 13.30
CA SER A 365 23.77 20.47 12.88
C SER A 365 24.88 20.72 11.85
N PRO A 366 24.80 20.11 10.65
CA PRO A 366 25.85 20.25 9.65
C PRO A 366 25.89 21.68 9.10
N ASP A 367 27.09 22.25 8.98
CA ASP A 367 27.26 23.59 8.40
C ASP A 367 27.14 23.56 6.87
N SER A 368 27.37 22.39 6.25
CA SER A 368 27.29 22.18 4.81
C SER A 368 26.80 20.78 4.46
N VAL A 369 25.98 20.68 3.40
CA VAL A 369 25.44 19.41 2.89
C VAL A 369 25.79 19.25 1.41
N LEU A 370 26.29 18.06 1.07
CA LEU A 370 26.47 17.60 -0.31
C LEU A 370 25.54 16.42 -0.58
N ASP A 371 24.61 16.56 -1.52
CA ASP A 371 23.62 15.54 -1.85
C ASP A 371 23.87 14.97 -3.25
N VAL A 372 24.42 13.75 -3.28
CA VAL A 372 24.83 13.04 -4.50
C VAL A 372 23.67 12.17 -4.99
N GLY A 373 23.18 12.48 -6.19
CA GLY A 373 21.92 11.95 -6.70
C GLY A 373 20.70 12.64 -6.08
N CYS A 374 20.77 13.98 -5.95
CA CYS A 374 19.73 14.78 -5.29
C CYS A 374 18.34 14.65 -5.93
N GLY A 375 18.27 14.20 -7.19
CA GLY A 375 17.03 14.02 -7.92
C GLY A 375 16.18 15.28 -7.94
N ASP A 376 14.89 15.14 -7.71
CA ASP A 376 13.94 16.26 -7.69
C ASP A 376 13.65 16.79 -6.27
N LEU A 377 14.56 16.55 -5.32
CA LEU A 377 14.50 17.05 -3.95
C LEU A 377 13.36 16.51 -3.08
N ALA A 378 12.58 15.53 -3.55
CA ALA A 378 11.44 14.99 -2.81
C ALA A 378 11.80 14.50 -1.39
N SER A 379 13.02 13.96 -1.23
CA SER A 379 13.52 13.42 0.06
C SER A 379 14.01 14.50 1.02
N VAL A 380 14.28 15.72 0.54
CA VAL A 380 14.85 16.83 1.32
C VAL A 380 13.94 18.06 1.38
N THR A 381 12.76 18.00 0.75
CA THR A 381 11.79 19.11 0.75
C THR A 381 11.46 19.55 2.18
N GLY A 382 11.61 20.85 2.46
CA GLY A 382 11.30 21.44 3.77
C GLY A 382 12.42 21.33 4.81
N LEU A 383 13.58 20.74 4.47
CA LEU A 383 14.78 20.82 5.32
C LEU A 383 15.45 22.19 5.13
N ALA A 384 15.87 22.81 6.22
CA ALA A 384 16.43 24.16 6.23
C ALA A 384 17.95 24.12 6.46
N TRP A 385 18.70 23.82 5.40
CA TRP A 385 20.17 23.90 5.41
C TRP A 385 20.63 25.23 4.82
N SER A 386 21.62 25.85 5.47
CA SER A 386 22.22 27.13 5.05
C SER A 386 23.12 26.98 3.83
N VAL A 387 23.88 25.88 3.74
CA VAL A 387 24.76 25.58 2.61
C VAL A 387 24.44 24.19 2.09
N TYR A 388 23.83 24.12 0.92
CA TYR A 388 23.48 22.87 0.25
C TYR A 388 24.01 22.86 -1.19
N THR A 389 24.66 21.75 -1.56
CA THR A 389 25.05 21.46 -2.94
C THR A 389 24.41 20.14 -3.38
N GLY A 390 23.52 20.19 -4.38
CA GLY A 390 22.95 19.00 -5.02
C GLY A 390 23.70 18.63 -6.30
N ILE A 391 23.98 17.34 -6.49
CA ILE A 391 24.56 16.80 -7.72
C ILE A 391 23.60 15.76 -8.29
N ASP A 392 23.34 15.80 -9.60
CA ASP A 392 22.64 14.75 -10.31
C ASP A 392 23.19 14.62 -11.74
N ILE A 393 23.11 13.41 -12.30
CA ILE A 393 23.57 13.14 -13.66
C ILE A 393 22.57 13.63 -14.71
N ALA A 394 21.30 13.82 -14.33
CA ALA A 394 20.26 14.37 -15.19
C ALA A 394 20.27 15.91 -15.15
N GLU A 395 20.53 16.53 -16.29
CA GLU A 395 20.58 17.99 -16.45
C GLU A 395 19.20 18.62 -16.25
N GLY A 396 18.14 18.02 -16.81
CA GLY A 396 16.79 18.57 -16.74
C GLY A 396 16.21 18.61 -15.32
N VAL A 397 16.62 17.73 -14.40
CA VAL A 397 16.21 17.84 -12.99
C VAL A 397 17.00 18.92 -12.25
N ILE A 398 18.28 19.07 -12.57
CA ILE A 398 19.13 20.09 -11.97
C ILE A 398 18.69 21.50 -12.36
N GLU A 399 18.32 21.73 -13.62
CA GLU A 399 17.77 23.01 -14.06
C GLU A 399 16.49 23.38 -13.30
N ARG A 400 15.58 22.41 -13.12
CA ARG A 400 14.36 22.60 -12.32
C ARG A 400 14.67 22.93 -10.87
N ASN A 401 15.64 22.24 -10.27
CA ASN A 401 16.04 22.49 -8.90
C ASN A 401 16.66 23.88 -8.72
N ARG A 402 17.50 24.34 -9.66
CA ARG A 402 18.05 25.71 -9.66
C ARG A 402 16.95 26.76 -9.69
N ALA A 403 15.89 26.52 -10.48
CA ALA A 403 14.75 27.43 -10.55
C ALA A 403 13.90 27.41 -9.27
N ALA A 404 13.70 26.23 -8.66
CA ALA A 404 12.88 26.06 -7.47
C ALA A 404 13.57 26.51 -6.17
N CYS A 405 14.89 26.36 -6.08
CA CYS A 405 15.69 26.63 -4.87
C CYS A 405 16.94 27.46 -5.21
N PRO A 406 16.80 28.76 -5.56
CA PRO A 406 17.92 29.58 -6.05
C PRO A 406 19.02 29.83 -5.02
N ASP A 407 18.73 29.69 -3.72
CA ASP A 407 19.71 29.84 -2.63
C ASP A 407 20.63 28.62 -2.48
N TRP A 408 20.29 27.51 -3.12
CA TRP A 408 21.05 26.27 -3.10
C TRP A 408 21.89 26.11 -4.38
N ARG A 409 23.06 25.47 -4.25
CA ARG A 409 23.94 25.19 -5.38
C ARG A 409 23.55 23.87 -6.02
N PHE A 410 23.49 23.81 -7.35
CA PHE A 410 23.25 22.56 -8.07
C PHE A 410 24.23 22.36 -9.23
N LEU A 411 24.79 21.16 -9.33
CA LEU A 411 25.75 20.76 -10.37
C LEU A 411 25.17 19.60 -11.17
N ALA A 412 25.08 19.76 -12.49
CA ALA A 412 24.70 18.68 -13.40
C ALA A 412 25.97 17.97 -13.87
N GLY A 413 26.00 16.65 -13.78
CA GLY A 413 27.08 15.83 -14.33
C GLY A 413 27.42 14.61 -13.50
N ASP A 414 28.41 13.87 -13.99
CA ASP A 414 28.90 12.66 -13.35
C ASP A 414 29.66 12.98 -12.05
N PHE A 415 29.26 12.39 -10.94
CA PHE A 415 29.86 12.65 -9.63
C PHE A 415 31.37 12.39 -9.60
N LEU A 416 31.85 11.29 -10.17
CA LEU A 416 33.28 10.96 -10.18
C LEU A 416 34.09 11.95 -11.02
N GLN A 417 33.54 12.43 -12.14
CA GLN A 417 34.20 13.46 -12.95
C GLN A 417 34.23 14.81 -12.26
N LEU A 418 33.09 15.24 -11.69
CA LEU A 418 32.99 16.53 -10.99
C LEU A 418 33.93 16.63 -9.79
N THR A 419 34.24 15.51 -9.15
CA THR A 419 35.10 15.41 -7.97
C THR A 419 36.54 14.99 -8.27
N ALA A 420 36.90 14.79 -9.56
CA ALA A 420 38.25 14.42 -9.95
C ALA A 420 39.27 15.53 -9.66
N ASP A 421 38.89 16.78 -9.97
CA ASP A 421 39.77 17.96 -9.91
C ASP A 421 39.26 19.05 -8.95
N SER A 422 38.22 18.77 -8.14
CA SER A 422 37.61 19.74 -7.23
C SER A 422 37.55 19.25 -5.77
N GLU A 423 37.75 20.16 -4.82
CA GLU A 423 37.57 19.90 -3.38
C GLU A 423 36.09 20.02 -2.97
N LEU A 424 35.20 19.27 -3.63
CA LEU A 424 33.81 19.17 -3.20
C LEU A 424 33.75 18.35 -1.91
N THR A 425 33.66 19.06 -0.77
CA THR A 425 33.54 18.47 0.56
C THR A 425 32.39 19.11 1.33
N ALA A 426 31.81 18.37 2.28
CA ALA A 426 30.75 18.86 3.14
C ALA A 426 30.77 18.17 4.51
N ASP A 427 30.21 18.82 5.52
CA ASP A 427 29.99 18.24 6.86
C ASP A 427 29.16 16.96 6.79
N LEU A 428 28.08 17.01 6.00
CA LEU A 428 27.19 15.89 5.74
C LEU A 428 27.14 15.59 4.24
N VAL A 429 27.51 14.37 3.85
CA VAL A 429 27.32 13.86 2.49
C VAL A 429 26.15 12.89 2.48
N LEU A 430 25.25 13.02 1.50
CA LEU A 430 24.12 12.13 1.26
C LEU A 430 24.31 11.42 -0.09
N CYS A 431 24.05 10.11 -0.12
CA CYS A 431 24.01 9.30 -1.34
C CYS A 431 23.09 8.09 -1.12
N MET A 432 21.78 8.29 -1.21
CA MET A 432 20.80 7.30 -0.72
C MET A 432 20.41 6.25 -1.78
N ASP A 433 20.23 6.65 -3.03
CA ASP A 433 19.65 5.78 -4.07
C ASP A 433 20.55 5.65 -5.31
N VAL A 434 21.81 6.09 -5.28
CA VAL A 434 22.67 6.09 -6.49
C VAL A 434 23.42 4.76 -6.66
N LEU A 435 24.02 4.25 -5.58
CA LEU A 435 24.92 3.09 -5.65
C LEU A 435 24.22 1.81 -6.16
N ILE A 436 22.92 1.69 -5.88
CA ILE A 436 22.12 0.55 -6.33
C ILE A 436 21.87 0.54 -7.85
N HIS A 437 22.18 1.63 -8.56
CA HIS A 437 22.05 1.75 -10.01
C HIS A 437 23.41 1.71 -10.74
N GLU A 438 24.51 1.51 -10.00
CA GLU A 438 25.84 1.41 -10.59
C GLU A 438 26.17 -0.05 -10.94
N HIS A 439 26.13 -0.38 -12.23
CA HIS A 439 26.35 -1.74 -12.72
C HIS A 439 27.83 -2.11 -12.87
N ASP A 440 28.74 -1.14 -12.97
CA ASP A 440 30.17 -1.40 -13.06
C ASP A 440 30.79 -1.48 -11.66
N ALA A 441 31.35 -2.65 -11.32
CA ALA A 441 31.91 -2.90 -9.99
C ALA A 441 33.14 -2.03 -9.67
N ILE A 442 33.95 -1.68 -10.67
CA ILE A 442 35.12 -0.81 -10.50
C ILE A 442 34.65 0.62 -10.22
N ARG A 443 33.68 1.08 -11.00
CA ARG A 443 33.10 2.41 -10.84
C ARG A 443 32.34 2.54 -9.52
N TYR A 444 31.60 1.50 -9.11
CA TYR A 444 30.95 1.41 -7.79
C TYR A 444 31.96 1.58 -6.65
N ASP A 445 33.08 0.86 -6.69
CA ASP A 445 34.13 0.95 -5.66
C ASP A 445 34.77 2.35 -5.61
N GLN A 446 35.07 2.94 -6.77
CA GLN A 446 35.55 4.33 -6.88
C GLN A 446 34.53 5.34 -6.36
N PHE A 447 33.22 5.09 -6.59
CA PHE A 447 32.14 5.94 -6.11
C PHE A 447 32.12 5.98 -4.58
N VAL A 448 32.23 4.82 -3.92
CA VAL A 448 32.26 4.72 -2.45
C VAL A 448 33.51 5.37 -1.88
N GLU A 449 34.69 5.12 -2.46
CA GLU A 449 35.95 5.78 -2.05
C GLU A 449 35.80 7.30 -2.08
N ARG A 450 35.22 7.82 -3.17
CA ARG A 450 35.05 9.25 -3.37
C ARG A 450 34.02 9.87 -2.41
N LEU A 451 32.89 9.19 -2.15
CA LEU A 451 31.90 9.62 -1.16
C LEU A 451 32.52 9.79 0.24
N LEU A 452 33.38 8.84 0.64
CA LEU A 452 34.11 8.93 1.91
C LEU A 452 35.09 10.09 1.92
N GLY A 453 35.80 10.35 0.82
CA GLY A 453 36.71 11.50 0.69
C GLY A 453 36.01 12.86 0.70
N CYS A 454 34.74 12.93 0.29
CA CYS A 454 33.95 14.17 0.32
C CYS A 454 33.34 14.48 1.69
N ALA A 455 33.19 13.49 2.57
CA ALA A 455 32.51 13.64 3.85
C ALA A 455 33.50 14.07 4.96
N LEU A 456 33.26 15.23 5.57
CA LEU A 456 34.12 15.74 6.66
C LEU A 456 33.75 15.15 8.02
N ARG A 457 32.44 15.00 8.29
CA ARG A 457 31.94 14.56 9.61
C ARG A 457 31.02 13.35 9.51
N CYS A 458 30.14 13.32 8.51
CA CYS A 458 29.14 12.28 8.38
C CYS A 458 28.85 11.95 6.91
N LEU A 459 28.74 10.66 6.59
CA LEU A 459 28.20 10.17 5.33
C LEU A 459 26.93 9.37 5.60
N VAL A 460 25.85 9.68 4.89
CA VAL A 460 24.66 8.83 4.79
C VAL A 460 24.65 8.21 3.41
N VAL A 461 24.76 6.89 3.34
CA VAL A 461 24.86 6.14 2.10
C VAL A 461 23.86 4.98 2.08
N GLY A 462 23.18 4.79 0.96
CA GLY A 462 22.25 3.70 0.76
C GLY A 462 22.78 2.66 -0.22
N GLY A 463 22.54 1.39 0.10
CA GLY A 463 22.92 0.25 -0.72
C GLY A 463 22.36 -1.05 -0.19
N TYR A 464 22.68 -2.15 -0.84
CA TYR A 464 22.17 -3.47 -0.48
C TYR A 464 23.12 -4.19 0.50
N GLU A 465 22.57 -4.80 1.56
CA GLU A 465 23.34 -5.67 2.49
C GLU A 465 23.27 -7.16 2.09
N SER A 466 22.45 -7.48 1.11
CA SER A 466 22.29 -8.81 0.51
C SER A 466 21.71 -8.60 -0.90
N PRO A 467 21.82 -9.59 -1.82
CA PRO A 467 21.17 -9.48 -3.13
C PRO A 467 19.71 -9.02 -2.97
N PRO A 468 19.26 -8.01 -3.73
CA PRO A 468 17.90 -7.51 -3.59
C PRO A 468 16.93 -8.68 -3.82
N PRO A 469 15.90 -8.83 -2.96
CA PRO A 469 14.81 -9.77 -3.23
C PRO A 469 14.30 -9.59 -4.67
N GLU A 470 13.89 -10.67 -5.34
CA GLU A 470 13.46 -10.63 -6.74
C GLU A 470 12.39 -9.55 -7.02
N ARG A 471 11.50 -9.29 -6.04
CA ARG A 471 10.49 -8.21 -6.06
C ARG A 471 11.04 -6.76 -6.04
N TYR A 472 12.31 -6.56 -5.73
CA TYR A 472 13.02 -5.26 -5.73
C TYR A 472 14.18 -5.24 -6.73
N SER A 473 14.39 -6.35 -7.43
CA SER A 473 15.40 -6.47 -8.48
C SER A 473 14.76 -6.09 -9.81
N SER A 474 15.44 -5.23 -10.58
CA SER A 474 15.03 -4.84 -11.92
C SER A 474 16.26 -4.69 -12.81
N ALA A 475 16.04 -4.40 -14.10
CA ALA A 475 17.13 -4.15 -15.03
C ALA A 475 18.04 -2.98 -14.63
N ILE A 476 17.53 -2.04 -13.82
CA ILE A 476 18.25 -0.84 -13.39
C ILE A 476 18.96 -1.00 -12.04
N THR A 477 18.87 -2.17 -11.41
CA THR A 477 19.49 -2.40 -10.09
C THR A 477 20.69 -3.33 -10.19
N ALA A 478 21.74 -3.02 -9.44
CA ALA A 478 22.96 -3.79 -9.32
C ALA A 478 23.25 -4.16 -7.86
N PHE A 479 23.80 -5.36 -7.66
CA PHE A 479 24.33 -5.83 -6.39
C PHE A 479 25.73 -6.39 -6.62
N HIS A 480 26.71 -5.86 -5.92
CA HIS A 480 28.11 -6.30 -5.99
C HIS A 480 28.48 -7.13 -4.77
N GLU A 481 28.26 -6.57 -3.58
CA GLU A 481 28.48 -7.18 -2.26
C GLU A 481 27.69 -6.37 -1.21
N PRO A 482 27.61 -6.83 0.06
CA PRO A 482 27.02 -6.02 1.13
C PRO A 482 27.72 -4.65 1.22
N LEU A 483 26.96 -3.55 1.22
CA LEU A 483 27.51 -2.19 1.29
C LEU A 483 28.41 -2.01 2.53
N SER A 484 28.04 -2.61 3.67
CA SER A 484 28.87 -2.58 4.88
C SER A 484 30.24 -3.24 4.70
N ASP A 485 30.36 -4.25 3.82
CA ASP A 485 31.65 -4.87 3.51
C ASP A 485 32.49 -3.97 2.60
N THR A 486 31.88 -3.32 1.59
CA THR A 486 32.56 -2.29 0.79
C THR A 486 33.12 -1.17 1.68
N LEU A 487 32.30 -0.64 2.60
CA LEU A 487 32.73 0.41 3.54
C LEU A 487 33.89 -0.04 4.44
N ARG A 488 33.84 -1.28 4.95
CA ARG A 488 34.94 -1.87 5.74
C ARG A 488 36.22 -2.03 4.92
N ARG A 489 36.14 -2.41 3.64
CA ARG A 489 37.32 -2.49 2.75
C ARG A 489 37.99 -1.13 2.59
N HIS A 490 37.21 -0.04 2.59
CA HIS A 490 37.72 1.34 2.60
C HIS A 490 38.13 1.83 4.00
N GLY A 491 38.24 0.94 4.98
CA GLY A 491 38.79 1.23 6.31
C GLY A 491 37.80 1.80 7.31
N VAL A 492 36.50 1.89 6.96
CA VAL A 492 35.46 2.41 7.87
C VAL A 492 35.19 1.43 9.00
N VAL A 493 35.33 1.90 10.25
CA VAL A 493 35.10 1.07 11.45
C VAL A 493 33.75 1.33 12.12
N ARG A 494 33.18 2.54 11.97
CA ARG A 494 31.92 2.95 12.59
C ARG A 494 30.83 3.09 11.54
N ILE A 495 30.07 2.00 11.35
CA ILE A 495 28.93 1.93 10.44
C ILE A 495 27.67 1.75 11.30
N VAL A 496 26.75 2.71 11.23
CA VAL A 496 25.48 2.67 11.95
C VAL A 496 24.36 2.52 10.94
N ARG A 497 23.57 1.46 11.03
CA ARG A 497 22.34 1.37 10.24
C ARG A 497 21.32 2.37 10.78
N ILE A 498 20.88 3.30 9.93
CA ILE A 498 19.90 4.33 10.30
C ILE A 498 18.53 4.10 9.64
N GLY A 499 18.43 3.14 8.73
CA GLY A 499 17.15 2.82 8.11
C GLY A 499 17.22 1.80 6.99
N GLY A 500 16.11 1.67 6.27
CA GLY A 500 16.07 0.94 5.00
C GLY A 500 14.66 0.95 4.40
N TYR A 501 14.59 0.73 3.10
CA TYR A 501 13.35 0.63 2.32
C TYR A 501 13.61 -0.16 1.04
N ARG A 502 12.62 -0.91 0.55
CA ARG A 502 12.71 -1.65 -0.72
C ARG A 502 13.98 -2.51 -0.87
N GLY A 503 14.45 -3.14 0.22
CA GLY A 503 15.69 -3.93 0.24
C GLY A 503 16.99 -3.11 0.38
N VAL A 504 16.94 -1.80 0.11
CA VAL A 504 18.04 -0.86 0.38
C VAL A 504 18.18 -0.65 1.88
N THR A 505 19.40 -0.65 2.37
CA THR A 505 19.78 -0.28 3.73
C THR A 505 20.44 1.08 3.72
N LEU A 506 19.98 1.98 4.57
CA LEU A 506 20.63 3.28 4.80
C LEU A 506 21.63 3.14 5.94
N LEU A 507 22.89 3.44 5.65
CA LEU A 507 24.00 3.41 6.58
C LEU A 507 24.51 4.83 6.82
N ARG A 508 24.79 5.14 8.08
CA ARG A 508 25.50 6.33 8.52
C ARG A 508 26.93 5.94 8.88
N VAL A 509 27.88 6.68 8.36
CA VAL A 509 29.29 6.59 8.69
C VAL A 509 29.68 7.87 9.42
N ASP A 510 30.12 7.72 10.66
CA ASP A 510 30.58 8.83 11.49
C ASP A 510 32.11 8.96 11.37
N LEU A 511 32.58 10.08 10.83
CA LEU A 511 34.00 10.36 10.54
C LEU A 511 34.67 11.25 11.62
N GLU A 512 33.90 11.71 12.61
CA GLU A 512 34.42 12.47 13.74
C GLU A 512 35.26 11.60 14.71
N GLY A 513 36.57 11.87 14.78
CA GLY A 513 37.51 11.24 15.73
C GLY A 513 38.67 10.51 15.04
N ARG A 514 39.86 10.48 15.67
CA ARG A 514 41.13 9.99 15.09
C ARG A 514 41.16 8.49 14.71
N ASP A 515 40.08 7.76 14.91
CA ASP A 515 39.98 6.30 14.69
C ASP A 515 38.90 5.91 13.66
N ALA A 516 38.30 6.85 12.92
CA ALA A 516 37.12 6.56 12.07
C ALA A 516 37.44 5.80 10.76
N ILE A 517 38.64 5.99 10.20
CA ILE A 517 39.15 5.26 9.04
C ILE A 517 40.55 4.74 9.37
N VAL A 518 40.75 3.43 9.34
CA VAL A 518 42.09 2.84 9.46
C VAL A 518 42.73 2.87 8.07
N HIS A 519 43.61 3.83 7.82
CA HIS A 519 44.41 3.83 6.60
C HIS A 519 45.30 2.58 6.58
N SER A 520 45.01 1.62 5.68
CA SER A 520 46.00 0.60 5.30
C SER A 520 47.15 1.34 4.63
N GLY A 521 48.25 1.54 5.35
CA GLY A 521 49.36 2.36 4.90
C GLY A 521 49.95 1.89 3.56
N ARG A 522 49.67 2.61 2.47
CA ARG A 522 50.66 2.80 1.41
C ARG A 522 51.52 3.99 1.82
N ARG A 523 52.61 3.71 2.52
CA ARG A 523 53.75 4.64 2.51
C ARG A 523 54.21 4.77 1.07
N ALA A 524 54.15 5.99 0.55
CA ALA A 524 54.98 6.40 -0.56
C ALA A 524 56.44 6.15 -0.16
N ALA A 525 57.08 5.17 -0.81
CA ALA A 525 58.52 5.04 -0.85
C ALA A 525 58.91 4.39 -2.18
N ASP A 526 59.44 5.27 -3.02
CA ASP A 526 60.43 5.07 -4.06
C ASP A 526 60.06 4.45 -5.41
N ASN A 527 60.30 5.28 -6.41
CA ASN A 527 60.31 5.01 -7.84
C ASN A 527 61.59 4.25 -8.17
N SER A 528 61.46 3.03 -8.67
CA SER A 528 62.25 2.41 -9.76
C SER A 528 62.36 0.91 -9.51
N GLN A 529 62.28 0.14 -10.60
CA GLN A 529 62.45 -1.31 -10.67
C GLN A 529 61.24 -2.20 -10.35
N VAL A 530 60.09 -2.02 -11.03
CA VAL A 530 59.36 -3.17 -11.58
C VAL A 530 58.67 -2.75 -12.89
N ARG A 531 59.46 -2.43 -13.91
CA ARG A 531 59.04 -2.46 -15.32
C ARG A 531 59.80 -3.59 -16.00
N SER A 532 59.39 -4.82 -15.75
CA SER A 532 59.60 -5.94 -16.68
C SER A 532 58.75 -7.11 -16.23
N ALA A 533 58.24 -7.88 -17.19
CA ALA A 533 57.38 -9.05 -17.05
C ALA A 533 55.87 -8.79 -16.95
N MET A 534 55.28 -8.22 -18.01
CA MET A 534 54.00 -8.70 -18.53
C MET A 534 53.84 -8.29 -20.00
N TYR A 535 54.72 -8.85 -20.85
CA TYR A 535 54.42 -9.13 -22.24
C TYR A 535 54.79 -10.59 -22.44
N MET A 536 53.82 -11.43 -22.76
CA MET A 536 53.88 -12.49 -23.78
C MET A 536 52.65 -13.39 -23.61
N THR A 537 51.84 -13.36 -24.66
CA THR A 537 50.61 -14.09 -24.91
C THR A 537 50.83 -15.58 -25.17
N ALA A 538 49.78 -16.35 -24.90
CA ALA A 538 49.37 -17.65 -25.45
C ALA A 538 50.25 -18.34 -26.51
N SER A 539 50.67 -19.58 -26.24
CA SER A 539 50.29 -20.81 -26.99
C SER A 539 51.10 -22.01 -26.48
N GLU A 540 50.60 -23.23 -26.77
CA GLU A 540 51.19 -24.58 -26.55
C GLU A 540 50.82 -25.22 -25.19
N LEU A 541 49.78 -26.08 -25.07
CA LEU A 541 49.51 -27.39 -25.70
C LEU A 541 50.64 -28.42 -25.51
N HIS A 542 50.24 -29.57 -24.95
CA HIS A 542 50.85 -30.91 -24.95
C HIS A 542 51.93 -31.24 -23.91
N GLY A 543 51.54 -32.12 -22.99
CA GLY A 543 52.24 -33.41 -22.82
C GLY A 543 52.99 -33.61 -21.51
N ALA A 544 52.34 -34.32 -20.58
CA ALA A 544 52.81 -35.52 -19.86
C ALA A 544 52.09 -35.66 -18.51
#